data_AF-A0AAN7KRD3-F1
#
_entry.id   AF-A0AAN7KRD3-F1
#
_cell.length_a   1.000
_cell.length_b   1.000
_cell.length_c   1.000
_cell.angle_alpha   90.00
_cell.angle_beta   90.00
_cell.angle_gamma   90.00
#
_symmetry.space_group_name_H-M   'P 1'
#
loop_
_entity.id
_entity.type
_entity.pdbx_description
1 polymer ?
#
loop_
_entity_poly.entity_id
_entity_poly.type
_entity_poly.pdbx_seq_one_letter_code
_entity_poly.pdbx_strand_id
1 'polypeptide(L)'
;MQSLNWIRPGHSPFRTGSFSDFPKTFTLLLSSHSSKLRSPAAASSAMEAGGTDSEGREFKSASEMWREEFGEGGGDSAKKAQWYSEGVRYWKGVEASVDGVLGGYGHVNEADIKCSEPFLKALLAERLSGANRDRHLVALDCGSGIGRITKNLLIKYFNEVDLLEPVSHFLEAAHASLVHENQSVAETHRASNFFCIPLQEFTPEAGRYDVIWIQWCIGHLADDDFISFFNRAKVGLKPGGFFVLKENIARNGFILDKEDRSVTRSDLYFKELFNKCGLHLYKSKNQRGFPEELFSVKMYALTPDAPKQVNRSRSKATVNRPGIIR
;
A
#
# COMPACT_ATOMS: atom_id res chain seq x y z
N MET A 1 -3.04 -0.47 -30.46
CA MET A 1 -2.44 0.48 -29.49
C MET A 1 -2.68 -0.10 -28.12
N GLN A 2 -1.67 -0.76 -27.54
CA GLN A 2 -1.76 -1.31 -26.19
C GLN A 2 -1.64 -0.15 -25.20
N SER A 3 -2.73 0.16 -24.52
CA SER A 3 -2.79 1.10 -23.39
C SER A 3 -1.95 0.56 -22.23
N LEU A 4 -1.25 1.46 -21.57
CA LEU A 4 -0.06 1.20 -20.78
C LEU A 4 -0.44 1.45 -19.30
N ASN A 5 -0.78 0.37 -18.58
CA ASN A 5 -1.30 0.43 -17.19
C ASN A 5 -0.18 0.37 -16.12
N TRP A 6 -0.44 0.88 -14.90
CA TRP A 6 0.42 0.83 -13.70
C TRP A 6 0.90 -0.56 -13.25
N ILE A 7 0.34 -1.64 -13.81
CA ILE A 7 0.92 -2.99 -13.74
C ILE A 7 1.94 -3.14 -14.88
N ARG A 8 3.09 -2.46 -14.78
CA ARG A 8 4.19 -2.59 -15.75
C ARG A 8 5.36 -3.45 -15.25
N PRO A 9 6.17 -3.95 -16.21
CA PRO A 9 7.52 -4.40 -15.97
C PRO A 9 8.39 -3.36 -15.25
N GLY A 10 9.07 -3.71 -14.15
CA GLY A 10 10.06 -2.84 -13.50
C GLY A 10 11.32 -2.72 -14.35
N HIS A 11 11.40 -1.76 -15.29
CA HIS A 11 12.61 -1.53 -16.07
C HIS A 11 13.58 -0.58 -15.36
N SER A 12 14.80 -1.07 -15.10
CA SER A 12 15.96 -0.30 -14.64
C SER A 12 16.90 -0.08 -15.83
N PRO A 13 17.27 1.16 -16.20
CA PRO A 13 18.23 1.39 -17.26
C PRO A 13 19.64 1.35 -16.65
N PHE A 14 20.31 0.20 -16.65
CA PHE A 14 21.77 0.19 -16.46
C PHE A 14 22.45 -0.55 -17.59
N ARG A 15 23.11 0.25 -18.44
CA ARG A 15 24.07 -0.16 -19.46
C ARG A 15 25.28 -0.81 -18.77
N THR A 16 25.67 -1.97 -19.27
CA THR A 16 26.92 -2.65 -18.95
C THR A 16 28.10 -1.86 -19.51
N GLY A 17 29.00 -1.40 -18.65
CA GLY A 17 30.32 -0.88 -19.02
C GLY A 17 31.41 -1.68 -18.31
N SER A 18 32.15 -2.48 -19.08
CA SER A 18 33.41 -3.09 -18.66
C SER A 18 34.54 -2.05 -18.79
N PHE A 19 35.48 -2.01 -17.86
CA PHE A 19 36.92 -1.87 -18.15
C PHE A 19 37.77 -2.16 -16.90
N SER A 20 38.96 -2.67 -17.16
CA SER A 20 39.91 -3.37 -16.30
C SER A 20 41.09 -2.51 -15.79
N ASP A 21 41.70 -3.01 -14.70
CA ASP A 21 43.11 -2.95 -14.25
C ASP A 21 43.78 -1.71 -13.60
N PHE A 22 44.07 -1.86 -12.28
CA PHE A 22 45.30 -1.65 -11.45
C PHE A 22 46.09 -0.31 -11.47
N PRO A 23 46.96 0.04 -10.46
CA PRO A 23 47.57 -0.82 -9.43
C PRO A 23 47.54 -0.34 -7.94
N LYS A 24 48.04 -1.25 -7.10
CA LYS A 24 48.25 -1.20 -5.64
C LYS A 24 49.43 -0.29 -5.25
N THR A 25 49.27 0.50 -4.19
CA THR A 25 50.36 0.88 -3.27
C THR A 25 49.82 1.06 -1.86
N PHE A 26 50.42 0.34 -0.92
CA PHE A 26 50.13 0.38 0.51
C PHE A 26 51.05 1.43 1.15
N THR A 27 50.51 2.37 1.93
CA THR A 27 51.31 3.20 2.84
C THR A 27 50.57 3.29 4.16
N LEU A 28 51.23 2.78 5.20
CA LEU A 28 50.75 2.70 6.57
C LEU A 28 51.05 4.04 7.25
N LEU A 29 50.03 4.83 7.60
CA LEU A 29 50.16 6.00 8.46
C LEU A 29 49.26 5.81 9.68
N LEU A 30 49.90 5.56 10.82
CA LEU A 30 49.30 5.57 12.15
C LEU A 30 48.93 7.01 12.51
N SER A 31 47.65 7.26 12.75
CA SER A 31 47.16 8.52 13.32
C SER A 31 46.15 8.23 14.43
N SER A 32 46.40 8.90 15.56
CA SER A 32 45.80 8.75 16.88
C SER A 32 44.28 8.87 16.92
N HIS A 33 43.63 7.93 17.59
CA HIS A 33 42.20 7.95 17.88
C HIS A 33 41.85 9.08 18.87
N SER A 34 41.04 10.05 18.41
CA SER A 34 40.20 10.87 19.29
C SER A 34 38.75 10.44 19.05
N SER A 35 38.17 9.74 20.02
CA SER A 35 36.79 9.28 20.00
C SER A 35 35.83 10.45 20.24
N LYS A 36 35.49 11.19 19.18
CA LYS A 36 34.26 11.98 19.17
C LYS A 36 33.11 11.02 18.89
N LEU A 37 32.23 10.86 19.88
CA LEU A 37 30.91 10.24 19.71
C LEU A 37 30.21 10.93 18.53
N ARG A 38 30.18 10.27 17.37
CA ARG A 38 29.31 10.67 16.26
C ARG A 38 27.88 10.47 16.74
N SER A 39 27.12 11.56 16.80
CA SER A 39 25.66 11.48 16.73
C SER A 39 25.28 10.60 15.53
N PRO A 40 24.21 9.79 15.61
CA PRO A 40 23.70 9.13 14.42
C PRO A 40 23.36 10.23 13.42
N ALA A 41 23.96 10.20 12.23
CA ALA A 41 23.50 11.04 11.14
C ALA A 41 21.99 10.84 11.04
N ALA A 42 21.22 11.93 11.11
CA ALA A 42 19.78 11.87 10.88
C ALA A 42 19.59 11.11 9.56
N ALA A 43 18.93 9.95 9.60
CA ALA A 43 18.66 9.21 8.38
C ALA A 43 17.92 10.16 7.44
N SER A 44 18.49 10.41 6.25
CA SER A 44 17.84 11.22 5.23
C SER A 44 16.44 10.64 4.98
N SER A 45 15.42 11.49 4.99
CA SER A 45 14.02 11.09 4.79
C SER A 45 13.90 10.31 3.48
N ALA A 46 13.13 9.22 3.49
CA ALA A 46 12.92 8.40 2.30
C ALA A 46 12.13 9.16 1.23
N MET A 47 11.38 10.20 1.63
CA MET A 47 10.68 11.13 0.74
C MET A 47 11.61 12.13 0.05
N GLU A 48 12.82 12.32 0.59
CA GLU A 48 13.89 13.11 -0.04
C GLU A 48 14.71 12.29 -1.04
N ALA A 49 14.42 11.00 -1.18
CA ALA A 49 14.97 10.22 -2.28
C ALA A 49 14.35 10.67 -3.60
N GLY A 50 15.19 10.79 -4.63
CA GLY A 50 14.74 11.09 -5.99
C GLY A 50 13.88 9.99 -6.60
N GLY A 51 13.16 10.36 -7.65
CA GLY A 51 12.26 9.46 -8.40
C GLY A 51 12.31 9.75 -9.88
N THR A 52 11.55 8.99 -10.66
CA THR A 52 11.44 9.16 -12.11
C THR A 52 10.00 9.19 -12.56
N ASP A 53 9.70 9.76 -13.73
CA ASP A 53 8.44 9.49 -14.41
C ASP A 53 8.54 8.33 -15.41
N SER A 54 7.39 7.92 -15.95
CA SER A 54 7.24 6.89 -16.98
C SER A 54 7.91 7.22 -18.32
N GLU A 55 8.35 8.47 -18.52
CA GLU A 55 9.10 8.93 -19.69
C GLU A 55 10.62 8.98 -19.42
N GLY A 56 11.06 8.65 -18.20
CA GLY A 56 12.46 8.62 -17.80
C GLY A 56 13.01 9.94 -17.29
N ARG A 57 12.17 10.96 -17.07
CA ARG A 57 12.59 12.20 -16.43
C ARG A 57 12.90 11.95 -14.96
N GLU A 58 13.99 12.52 -14.48
CA GLU A 58 14.40 12.42 -13.07
C GLU A 58 13.89 13.61 -12.24
N PHE A 59 13.55 13.33 -11.00
CA PHE A 59 13.23 14.30 -9.95
C PHE A 59 14.16 14.08 -8.75
N LYS A 60 14.58 15.17 -8.11
CA LYS A 60 15.45 15.13 -6.92
C LYS A 60 14.71 14.67 -5.67
N SER A 61 13.41 14.96 -5.57
CA SER A 61 12.55 14.51 -4.46
C SER A 61 11.08 14.54 -4.84
N ALA A 62 10.23 13.92 -4.01
CA ALA A 62 8.79 13.95 -4.21
C ALA A 62 8.22 15.37 -4.11
N SER A 63 8.81 16.20 -3.22
CA SER A 63 8.43 17.61 -3.07
C SER A 63 8.68 18.43 -4.34
N GLU A 64 9.73 18.11 -5.11
CA GLU A 64 9.95 18.70 -6.43
C GLU A 64 8.90 18.23 -7.43
N MET A 65 8.66 16.93 -7.52
CA MET A 65 7.66 16.38 -8.43
C MET A 65 6.26 16.98 -8.18
N TRP A 66 5.79 17.01 -6.93
CA TRP A 66 4.48 17.58 -6.61
C TRP A 66 4.39 19.09 -6.88
N ARG A 67 5.48 19.84 -6.70
CA ARG A 67 5.52 21.26 -7.06
C ARG A 67 5.42 21.47 -8.56
N GLU A 68 5.95 20.56 -9.36
CA GLU A 68 5.80 20.64 -10.81
C GLU A 68 4.38 20.28 -11.26
N GLU A 69 3.81 19.19 -10.74
CA GLU A 69 2.46 18.75 -11.09
C GLU A 69 1.39 19.72 -10.57
N PHE A 70 1.56 20.30 -9.36
CA PHE A 70 0.55 21.16 -8.72
C PHE A 70 0.91 22.64 -8.65
N GLY A 71 2.12 23.06 -9.06
CA GLY A 71 2.59 24.43 -8.92
C GLY A 71 3.21 24.77 -7.55
N GLU A 72 3.81 25.96 -7.47
CA GLU A 72 4.42 26.51 -6.25
C GLU A 72 3.40 26.56 -5.09
N GLY A 73 3.79 26.03 -3.93
CA GLY A 73 2.95 26.01 -2.72
C GLY A 73 1.94 24.85 -2.62
N GLY A 74 1.89 23.92 -3.59
CA GLY A 74 1.06 22.70 -3.52
C GLY A 74 -0.45 22.94 -3.42
N GLY A 75 -0.88 24.20 -3.60
CA GLY A 75 -2.23 24.68 -3.31
C GLY A 75 -2.96 25.26 -4.52
N ASP A 76 -2.43 25.13 -5.74
CA ASP A 76 -3.24 25.43 -6.93
C ASP A 76 -4.30 24.33 -7.10
N SER A 77 -5.45 24.59 -6.48
CA SER A 77 -6.62 23.71 -6.48
C SER A 77 -7.00 23.26 -7.90
N ALA A 78 -6.74 24.07 -8.94
CA ALA A 78 -7.08 23.74 -10.32
C ALA A 78 -6.22 22.60 -10.88
N LYS A 79 -4.89 22.67 -10.71
CA LYS A 79 -3.98 21.61 -11.19
C LYS A 79 -4.15 20.30 -10.43
N LYS A 80 -4.35 20.39 -9.12
CA LYS A 80 -4.62 19.21 -8.29
C LYS A 80 -5.97 18.57 -8.65
N ALA A 81 -7.00 19.38 -8.91
CA ALA A 81 -8.26 18.88 -9.45
C ALA A 81 -8.07 18.24 -10.84
N GLN A 82 -7.25 18.84 -11.71
CA GLN A 82 -6.92 18.29 -13.01
C GLN A 82 -6.26 16.91 -12.88
N TRP A 83 -5.25 16.77 -12.02
CA TRP A 83 -4.58 15.49 -11.73
C TRP A 83 -5.58 14.36 -11.42
N TYR A 84 -6.49 14.59 -10.48
CA TYR A 84 -7.50 13.60 -10.12
C TYR A 84 -8.52 13.35 -11.23
N SER A 85 -8.95 14.40 -11.93
CA SER A 85 -9.89 14.27 -13.04
C SER A 85 -9.32 13.43 -14.19
N GLU A 86 -8.02 13.57 -14.46
CA GLU A 86 -7.31 12.83 -15.49
C GLU A 86 -7.11 11.36 -15.09
N GLY A 87 -6.76 11.08 -13.84
CA GLY A 87 -6.70 9.70 -13.32
C GLY A 87 -8.05 8.98 -13.42
N VAL A 88 -9.15 9.65 -13.02
CA VAL A 88 -10.50 9.08 -13.19
C VAL A 88 -10.85 8.92 -14.67
N ARG A 89 -10.47 9.87 -15.53
CA ARG A 89 -10.72 9.80 -16.98
C ARG A 89 -10.01 8.62 -17.63
N TYR A 90 -8.79 8.29 -17.19
CA TYR A 90 -8.09 7.10 -17.63
C TYR A 90 -8.93 5.84 -17.38
N TRP A 91 -9.35 5.65 -16.13
CA TRP A 91 -10.11 4.46 -15.71
C TRP A 91 -11.51 4.39 -16.31
N LYS A 92 -12.15 5.52 -16.64
CA LYS A 92 -13.39 5.55 -17.44
C LYS A 92 -13.23 4.90 -18.83
N GLY A 93 -12.02 4.91 -19.39
CA GLY A 93 -11.71 4.27 -20.66
C GLY A 93 -11.34 2.78 -20.56
N VAL A 94 -11.22 2.25 -19.35
CA VAL A 94 -10.83 0.86 -19.11
C VAL A 94 -12.07 -0.04 -19.04
N GLU A 95 -11.96 -1.23 -19.62
CA GLU A 95 -13.03 -2.22 -19.59
C GLU A 95 -13.35 -2.66 -18.16
N ALA A 96 -14.65 -2.77 -17.82
CA ALA A 96 -15.12 -3.31 -16.55
C ALA A 96 -14.98 -4.84 -16.48
N SER A 97 -13.75 -5.33 -16.55
CA SER A 97 -13.39 -6.75 -16.50
C SER A 97 -12.25 -6.99 -15.51
N VAL A 98 -12.05 -8.25 -15.11
CA VAL A 98 -10.91 -8.62 -14.24
C VAL A 98 -9.59 -8.28 -14.93
N ASP A 99 -9.52 -8.43 -16.24
CA ASP A 99 -8.33 -8.10 -17.02
C ASP A 99 -8.12 -6.58 -17.12
N GLY A 100 -9.19 -5.81 -17.35
CA GLY A 100 -9.15 -4.35 -17.41
C GLY A 100 -8.66 -3.73 -16.10
N VAL A 101 -9.24 -4.11 -14.95
CA VAL A 101 -8.81 -3.58 -13.64
C VAL A 101 -7.44 -4.10 -13.19
N LEU A 102 -6.91 -5.14 -13.83
CA LEU A 102 -5.55 -5.65 -13.66
C LEU A 102 -4.64 -5.26 -14.83
N GLY A 103 -5.03 -4.26 -15.62
CA GLY A 103 -4.19 -3.71 -16.68
C GLY A 103 -3.67 -4.70 -17.72
N GLY A 104 -4.44 -5.75 -18.05
CA GLY A 104 -4.02 -6.82 -18.97
C GLY A 104 -3.40 -8.04 -18.28
N TYR A 105 -3.31 -8.04 -16.94
CA TYR A 105 -2.76 -9.14 -16.14
C TYR A 105 -3.87 -9.92 -15.42
N GLY A 106 -5.03 -10.14 -16.03
CA GLY A 106 -6.14 -10.89 -15.44
C GLY A 106 -5.73 -12.25 -14.85
N HIS A 107 -4.72 -12.89 -15.45
CA HIS A 107 -4.16 -14.17 -15.01
C HIS A 107 -3.50 -14.13 -13.61
N VAL A 108 -3.10 -12.95 -13.09
CA VAL A 108 -2.52 -12.85 -11.74
C VAL A 108 -3.57 -12.79 -10.62
N ASN A 109 -4.86 -12.66 -10.97
CA ASN A 109 -5.95 -12.54 -9.99
C ASN A 109 -5.94 -13.69 -8.95
N GLU A 110 -5.75 -14.93 -9.39
CA GLU A 110 -5.78 -16.08 -8.48
C GLU A 110 -4.60 -16.04 -7.50
N ALA A 111 -3.39 -15.72 -7.98
CA ALA A 111 -2.19 -15.59 -7.16
C ALA A 111 -2.31 -14.43 -6.15
N ASP A 112 -2.95 -13.32 -6.57
CA ASP A 112 -3.25 -12.17 -5.71
C ASP A 112 -4.10 -12.60 -4.51
N ILE A 113 -5.26 -13.22 -4.79
CA ILE A 113 -6.22 -13.67 -3.78
C ILE A 113 -5.61 -14.74 -2.87
N LYS A 114 -4.94 -15.75 -3.43
CA LYS A 114 -4.28 -16.84 -2.67
C LYS A 114 -3.23 -16.31 -1.68
N CYS A 115 -2.57 -15.18 -1.98
CA CYS A 115 -1.59 -14.61 -1.07
C CYS A 115 -2.23 -13.70 0.00
N SER A 116 -3.28 -12.97 -0.37
CA SER A 116 -4.08 -12.09 0.50
C SER A 116 -4.85 -12.86 1.58
N GLU A 117 -5.50 -13.96 1.21
CA GLU A 117 -6.39 -14.71 2.11
C GLU A 117 -5.71 -15.19 3.41
N PRO A 118 -4.56 -15.88 3.40
CA PRO A 118 -3.88 -16.27 4.64
C PRO A 118 -3.34 -15.07 5.43
N PHE A 119 -3.04 -13.95 4.78
CA PHE A 119 -2.65 -12.72 5.48
C PHE A 119 -3.83 -12.14 6.26
N LEU A 120 -5.00 -12.02 5.61
CA LEU A 120 -6.23 -11.56 6.24
C LEU A 120 -6.67 -12.51 7.38
N LYS A 121 -6.75 -13.82 7.13
CA LYS A 121 -7.10 -14.82 8.15
C LYS A 121 -6.26 -14.70 9.42
N ALA A 122 -4.94 -14.56 9.26
CA ALA A 122 -4.04 -14.37 10.39
C ALA A 122 -4.34 -13.08 11.16
N LEU A 123 -4.60 -11.97 10.46
CA LEU A 123 -4.95 -10.71 11.12
C LEU A 123 -6.28 -10.78 11.85
N LEU A 124 -7.32 -11.37 11.25
CA LEU A 124 -8.62 -11.56 11.91
C LEU A 124 -8.46 -12.40 13.19
N ALA A 125 -7.69 -13.48 13.13
CA ALA A 125 -7.41 -14.32 14.30
C ALA A 125 -6.55 -13.62 15.37
N GLU A 126 -5.57 -12.80 14.99
CA GLU A 126 -4.68 -12.12 15.94
C GLU A 126 -5.33 -10.89 16.59
N ARG A 127 -6.25 -10.23 15.87
CA ARG A 127 -6.78 -8.91 16.22
C ARG A 127 -8.21 -8.93 16.71
N LEU A 128 -9.03 -9.80 16.14
CA LEU A 128 -10.48 -9.79 16.35
C LEU A 128 -10.99 -11.04 17.09
N SER A 129 -10.15 -12.05 17.33
CA SER A 129 -10.54 -13.29 18.04
C SER A 129 -10.98 -13.10 19.49
N GLY A 130 -10.55 -12.01 20.15
CA GLY A 130 -11.00 -11.64 21.49
C GLY A 130 -12.34 -10.90 21.52
N ALA A 131 -12.88 -10.53 20.36
CA ALA A 131 -14.24 -10.01 20.26
C ALA A 131 -15.24 -11.17 20.31
N ASN A 132 -16.47 -10.91 20.76
CA ASN A 132 -17.54 -11.89 20.82
C ASN A 132 -17.61 -12.69 19.50
N ARG A 133 -17.74 -14.03 19.56
CA ARG A 133 -17.72 -14.90 18.37
C ARG A 133 -18.83 -14.55 17.36
N ASP A 134 -19.85 -13.82 17.83
CA ASP A 134 -20.98 -13.32 17.05
C ASP A 134 -20.84 -11.84 16.64
N ARG A 135 -19.63 -11.26 16.68
CA ARG A 135 -19.41 -9.87 16.24
C ARG A 135 -19.74 -9.74 14.75
N HIS A 136 -20.62 -8.79 14.44
CA HIS A 136 -20.91 -8.38 13.06
C HIS A 136 -19.71 -7.68 12.44
N LEU A 137 -19.05 -8.37 11.52
CA LEU A 137 -17.84 -7.92 10.83
C LEU A 137 -18.19 -7.15 9.57
N VAL A 138 -17.63 -5.95 9.43
CA VAL A 138 -17.87 -5.07 8.28
C VAL A 138 -16.54 -4.64 7.67
N ALA A 139 -16.43 -4.71 6.35
CA ALA A 139 -15.26 -4.23 5.61
C ALA A 139 -15.61 -3.10 4.63
N LEU A 140 -14.61 -2.27 4.32
CA LEU A 140 -14.63 -1.33 3.21
C LEU A 140 -13.61 -1.77 2.16
N ASP A 141 -14.03 -1.92 0.91
CA ASP A 141 -13.17 -2.15 -0.26
C ASP A 141 -12.94 -0.81 -0.98
N CYS A 142 -11.76 -0.21 -0.79
CA CYS A 142 -11.38 1.09 -1.32
C CYS A 142 -10.76 0.98 -2.71
N GLY A 143 -11.24 1.78 -3.67
CA GLY A 143 -10.86 1.63 -5.07
C GLY A 143 -11.30 0.26 -5.59
N SER A 144 -12.53 -0.12 -5.25
CA SER A 144 -13.00 -1.51 -5.41
C SER A 144 -13.08 -1.96 -6.87
N GLY A 145 -13.08 -1.02 -7.83
CA GLY A 145 -13.31 -1.30 -9.23
C GLY A 145 -14.58 -2.11 -9.41
N ILE A 146 -14.47 -3.24 -10.11
CA ILE A 146 -15.58 -4.17 -10.34
C ILE A 146 -15.88 -5.10 -9.14
N GLY A 147 -15.38 -4.78 -7.94
CA GLY A 147 -15.58 -5.60 -6.74
C GLY A 147 -14.78 -6.90 -6.73
N ARG A 148 -13.65 -6.98 -7.45
CA ARG A 148 -12.83 -8.19 -7.58
C ARG A 148 -12.38 -8.73 -6.22
N ILE A 149 -11.90 -7.85 -5.34
CA ILE A 149 -11.45 -8.20 -3.99
C ILE A 149 -12.65 -8.57 -3.11
N THR A 150 -13.71 -7.76 -3.13
CA THR A 150 -14.96 -8.08 -2.45
C THR A 150 -15.46 -9.49 -2.77
N LYS A 151 -15.61 -9.82 -4.06
CA LYS A 151 -16.12 -11.10 -4.56
C LYS A 151 -15.25 -12.28 -4.17
N ASN A 152 -13.94 -12.18 -4.39
CA ASN A 152 -13.04 -13.33 -4.28
C ASN A 152 -12.43 -13.49 -2.87
N LEU A 153 -12.54 -12.48 -2.00
CA LEU A 153 -11.93 -12.47 -0.69
C LEU A 153 -12.87 -11.99 0.42
N LEU A 154 -13.29 -10.73 0.42
CA LEU A 154 -13.86 -10.10 1.62
C LEU A 154 -15.22 -10.70 2.01
N ILE A 155 -16.09 -10.96 1.05
CA ILE A 155 -17.45 -11.46 1.34
C ILE A 155 -17.46 -12.83 2.03
N LYS A 156 -16.35 -13.57 1.99
CA LYS A 156 -16.18 -14.86 2.70
C LYS A 156 -15.95 -14.70 4.21
N TYR A 157 -15.59 -13.50 4.67
CA TYR A 157 -15.13 -13.24 6.05
C TYR A 157 -15.92 -12.15 6.77
N PHE A 158 -16.54 -11.23 6.03
CA PHE A 158 -17.25 -10.09 6.58
C PHE A 158 -18.73 -10.23 6.29
N ASN A 159 -19.57 -9.93 7.28
CA ASN A 159 -21.02 -9.95 7.12
C ASN A 159 -21.49 -8.89 6.11
N GLU A 160 -20.84 -7.74 6.10
CA GLU A 160 -21.09 -6.67 5.14
C GLU A 160 -19.78 -6.16 4.54
N VAL A 161 -19.81 -5.91 3.24
CA VAL A 161 -18.72 -5.24 2.53
C VAL A 161 -19.30 -4.03 1.82
N ASP A 162 -18.78 -2.86 2.15
CA ASP A 162 -19.05 -1.63 1.41
C ASP A 162 -17.97 -1.41 0.36
N LEU A 163 -18.35 -0.88 -0.79
CA LEU A 163 -17.48 -0.63 -1.93
C LEU A 163 -17.35 0.88 -2.14
N LEU A 164 -16.13 1.36 -2.36
CA LEU A 164 -15.84 2.75 -2.67
C LEU A 164 -15.07 2.83 -3.99
N GLU A 165 -15.65 3.48 -5.00
CA GLU A 165 -15.09 3.53 -6.36
C GLU A 165 -15.58 4.79 -7.10
N PRO A 166 -14.70 5.70 -7.55
CA PRO A 166 -15.13 6.89 -8.30
C PRO A 166 -15.62 6.64 -9.74
N VAL A 167 -15.35 5.47 -10.32
CA VAL A 167 -15.70 5.13 -11.71
C VAL A 167 -17.02 4.36 -11.76
N SER A 168 -18.08 5.04 -12.20
CA SER A 168 -19.45 4.53 -12.10
C SER A 168 -19.68 3.19 -12.81
N HIS A 169 -19.15 2.99 -14.03
CA HIS A 169 -19.37 1.74 -14.77
C HIS A 169 -18.67 0.52 -14.14
N PHE A 170 -17.59 0.74 -13.38
CA PHE A 170 -17.00 -0.30 -12.56
C PHE A 170 -17.90 -0.69 -11.38
N LEU A 171 -18.43 0.30 -10.69
CA LEU A 171 -19.31 0.09 -9.54
C LEU A 171 -20.64 -0.57 -9.96
N GLU A 172 -21.17 -0.22 -11.13
CA GLU A 172 -22.32 -0.90 -11.76
C GLU A 172 -22.03 -2.37 -12.05
N ALA A 173 -20.86 -2.68 -12.63
CA ALA A 173 -20.43 -4.06 -12.86
C ALA A 173 -20.24 -4.84 -11.55
N ALA A 174 -19.70 -4.19 -10.53
CA ALA A 174 -19.58 -4.75 -9.18
C ALA A 174 -20.97 -5.11 -8.63
N HIS A 175 -21.91 -4.17 -8.68
CA HIS A 175 -23.28 -4.37 -8.20
C HIS A 175 -23.96 -5.53 -8.93
N ALA A 176 -23.91 -5.57 -10.26
CA ALA A 176 -24.47 -6.66 -11.05
C ALA A 176 -23.85 -8.01 -10.64
N SER A 177 -22.53 -8.10 -10.50
CA SER A 177 -21.87 -9.37 -10.19
C SER A 177 -22.10 -9.87 -8.75
N LEU A 178 -22.24 -8.95 -7.78
CA LEU A 178 -22.32 -9.27 -6.36
C LEU A 178 -23.77 -9.50 -5.89
N VAL A 179 -24.76 -8.83 -6.50
CA VAL A 179 -26.17 -9.01 -6.12
C VAL A 179 -26.74 -10.32 -6.67
N HIS A 180 -26.37 -10.73 -7.88
CA HIS A 180 -26.86 -11.99 -8.47
C HIS A 180 -26.37 -13.24 -7.73
N GLU A 181 -25.18 -13.21 -7.12
CA GLU A 181 -24.62 -14.36 -6.40
C GLU A 181 -25.21 -14.52 -4.97
N ASN A 182 -25.62 -13.42 -4.35
CA ASN A 182 -26.19 -13.40 -2.99
C ASN A 182 -27.59 -14.02 -2.87
N GLN A 183 -28.24 -14.41 -3.97
CA GLN A 183 -29.51 -15.15 -3.91
C GLN A 183 -29.34 -16.61 -3.44
N SER A 184 -28.10 -17.12 -3.39
CA SER A 184 -27.79 -18.52 -3.03
C SER A 184 -26.97 -18.68 -1.75
N VAL A 185 -26.38 -17.59 -1.25
CA VAL A 185 -25.57 -17.57 -0.03
C VAL A 185 -26.48 -17.15 1.12
N ALA A 186 -26.39 -17.83 2.26
CA ALA A 186 -27.12 -17.48 3.48
C ALA A 186 -27.08 -15.96 3.72
N GLU A 187 -28.19 -15.37 4.18
CA GLU A 187 -28.43 -13.92 4.40
C GLU A 187 -27.37 -13.18 5.24
N THR A 188 -26.30 -13.85 5.66
CA THR A 188 -25.28 -13.40 6.61
C THR A 188 -24.09 -12.67 5.99
N HIS A 189 -23.89 -12.73 4.66
CA HIS A 189 -22.76 -12.09 3.96
C HIS A 189 -23.24 -11.36 2.69
N ARG A 190 -23.02 -10.04 2.59
CA ARG A 190 -23.46 -9.25 1.43
C ARG A 190 -22.55 -8.07 1.10
N ALA A 191 -22.61 -7.63 -0.15
CA ALA A 191 -22.19 -6.29 -0.52
C ALA A 191 -23.33 -5.31 -0.15
N SER A 192 -23.05 -4.35 0.73
CA SER A 192 -24.09 -3.52 1.37
C SER A 192 -24.25 -2.16 0.67
N ASN A 193 -23.20 -1.34 0.66
CA ASN A 193 -23.24 -0.01 0.05
C ASN A 193 -22.23 0.12 -1.09
N PHE A 194 -22.58 0.93 -2.08
CA PHE A 194 -21.79 1.20 -3.28
C PHE A 194 -21.59 2.72 -3.38
N PHE A 195 -20.46 3.22 -2.89
CA PHE A 195 -20.14 4.65 -2.85
C PHE A 195 -19.38 5.09 -4.10
N CYS A 196 -20.05 5.84 -4.97
CA CYS A 196 -19.44 6.44 -6.17
C CYS A 196 -18.71 7.74 -5.84
N ILE A 197 -17.67 7.68 -5.00
CA ILE A 197 -16.95 8.84 -4.45
C ILE A 197 -15.43 8.55 -4.50
N PRO A 198 -14.57 9.53 -4.82
CA PRO A 198 -13.13 9.31 -4.80
C PRO A 198 -12.55 9.34 -3.37
N LEU A 199 -11.41 8.66 -3.16
CA LEU A 199 -10.79 8.49 -1.84
C LEU A 199 -10.48 9.84 -1.14
N GLN A 200 -10.02 10.84 -1.89
CA GLN A 200 -9.66 12.15 -1.34
C GLN A 200 -10.85 12.94 -0.80
N GLU A 201 -12.08 12.58 -1.15
CA GLU A 201 -13.33 13.22 -0.67
C GLU A 201 -14.14 12.34 0.28
N PHE A 202 -13.83 11.04 0.36
CA PHE A 202 -14.57 10.12 1.21
C PHE A 202 -14.24 10.28 2.70
N THR A 203 -15.29 10.20 3.53
CA THR A 203 -15.19 10.09 4.99
C THR A 203 -16.12 8.96 5.45
N PRO A 204 -15.57 7.88 6.04
CA PRO A 204 -16.40 6.77 6.52
C PRO A 204 -17.26 7.16 7.72
N GLU A 205 -18.42 6.52 7.85
CA GLU A 205 -19.23 6.54 9.09
C GLU A 205 -18.37 6.06 10.28
N ALA A 206 -18.45 6.77 11.40
CA ALA A 206 -17.61 6.51 12.56
C ALA A 206 -17.86 5.11 13.14
N GLY A 207 -16.78 4.37 13.41
CA GLY A 207 -16.86 3.04 14.02
C GLY A 207 -17.58 1.99 13.18
N ARG A 208 -17.62 2.14 11.86
CA ARG A 208 -18.32 1.20 10.96
C ARG A 208 -17.52 -0.05 10.60
N TYR A 209 -16.21 0.07 10.42
CA TYR A 209 -15.40 -0.96 9.75
C TYR A 209 -14.44 -1.69 10.70
N ASP A 210 -14.41 -3.01 10.59
CA ASP A 210 -13.39 -3.86 11.19
C ASP A 210 -12.10 -3.86 10.35
N VAL A 211 -12.27 -3.84 9.02
CA VAL A 211 -11.15 -3.75 8.07
C VAL A 211 -11.47 -2.74 6.98
N ILE A 212 -10.53 -1.83 6.72
CA ILE A 212 -10.54 -0.99 5.52
C ILE A 212 -9.44 -1.54 4.59
N TRP A 213 -9.85 -2.17 3.50
CA TRP A 213 -8.97 -2.77 2.50
C TRP A 213 -8.72 -1.79 1.38
N ILE A 214 -7.45 -1.51 1.10
CA ILE A 214 -6.99 -0.56 0.11
C ILE A 214 -6.00 -1.30 -0.78
N GLN A 215 -6.36 -1.52 -2.03
CA GLN A 215 -5.50 -2.25 -2.95
C GLN A 215 -5.45 -1.57 -4.30
N TRP A 216 -4.22 -1.22 -4.73
CA TRP A 216 -3.96 -0.70 -6.07
C TRP A 216 -4.78 0.53 -6.46
N CYS A 217 -4.95 1.43 -5.50
CA CYS A 217 -5.70 2.66 -5.69
C CYS A 217 -5.07 3.85 -4.95
N ILE A 218 -4.27 3.59 -3.90
CA ILE A 218 -3.66 4.65 -3.10
C ILE A 218 -2.56 5.39 -3.88
N GLY A 219 -2.02 4.78 -4.93
CA GLY A 219 -1.07 5.41 -5.85
C GLY A 219 -1.63 6.66 -6.53
N HIS A 220 -2.95 6.77 -6.70
CA HIS A 220 -3.59 7.93 -7.31
C HIS A 220 -3.67 9.15 -6.38
N LEU A 221 -3.50 8.96 -5.06
CA LEU A 221 -3.50 10.07 -4.11
C LEU A 221 -2.15 10.78 -4.09
N ALA A 222 -2.19 12.10 -4.09
CA ALA A 222 -1.09 12.94 -3.65
C ALA A 222 -0.71 12.63 -2.20
N ASP A 223 0.52 12.93 -1.78
CA ASP A 223 0.98 12.60 -0.43
C ASP A 223 0.17 13.26 0.69
N ASP A 224 -0.26 14.50 0.49
CA ASP A 224 -1.08 15.24 1.44
C ASP A 224 -2.50 14.66 1.53
N ASP A 225 -3.07 14.23 0.41
CA ASP A 225 -4.37 13.56 0.37
C ASP A 225 -4.30 12.12 0.86
N PHE A 226 -3.17 11.42 0.68
CA PHE A 226 -2.89 10.14 1.33
C PHE A 226 -3.00 10.32 2.85
N ILE A 227 -2.29 11.31 3.40
CA ILE A 227 -2.29 11.60 4.83
C ILE A 227 -3.70 11.99 5.29
N SER A 228 -4.37 12.86 4.53
CA SER A 228 -5.72 13.32 4.84
C SER A 228 -6.75 12.19 4.81
N PHE A 229 -6.68 11.31 3.80
CA PHE A 229 -7.54 10.13 3.69
C PHE A 229 -7.38 9.23 4.92
N PHE A 230 -6.16 8.81 5.29
CA PHE A 230 -5.97 7.96 6.47
C PHE A 230 -6.38 8.66 7.77
N ASN A 231 -6.18 9.98 7.88
CA ASN A 231 -6.64 10.75 9.04
C ASN A 231 -8.16 10.72 9.20
N ARG A 232 -8.91 10.89 8.10
CA ARG A 232 -10.37 10.74 8.11
C ARG A 232 -10.77 9.28 8.31
N ALA A 233 -10.13 8.35 7.62
CA ALA A 233 -10.52 6.95 7.62
C ALA A 233 -10.35 6.24 8.98
N LYS A 234 -9.43 6.74 9.83
CA LYS A 234 -9.26 6.24 11.22
C LYS A 234 -10.55 6.31 12.02
N VAL A 235 -11.38 7.36 11.83
CA VAL A 235 -12.64 7.49 12.58
C VAL A 235 -13.63 6.38 12.24
N GLY A 236 -13.52 5.82 11.03
CA GLY A 236 -14.37 4.74 10.57
C GLY A 236 -14.02 3.37 11.15
N LEU A 237 -12.88 3.22 11.84
CA LEU A 237 -12.49 1.94 12.42
C LEU A 237 -13.26 1.67 13.72
N LYS A 238 -13.81 0.47 13.83
CA LYS A 238 -14.27 -0.10 15.10
C LYS A 238 -13.08 -0.31 16.05
N PRO A 239 -13.33 -0.47 17.37
CA PRO A 239 -12.31 -0.94 18.30
C PRO A 239 -11.64 -2.23 17.82
N GLY A 240 -10.31 -2.20 17.73
CA GLY A 240 -9.49 -3.29 17.21
C GLY A 240 -9.41 -3.38 15.68
N GLY A 241 -10.08 -2.48 14.94
CA GLY A 241 -10.07 -2.44 13.48
C GLY A 241 -8.74 -1.98 12.87
N PHE A 242 -8.51 -2.29 11.59
CA PHE A 242 -7.27 -1.95 10.89
C PHE A 242 -7.45 -1.63 9.42
N PHE A 243 -6.39 -1.05 8.87
CA PHE A 243 -6.20 -0.97 7.43
C PHE A 243 -5.39 -2.17 6.94
N VAL A 244 -5.74 -2.65 5.75
CA VAL A 244 -4.83 -3.44 4.91
C VAL A 244 -4.54 -2.62 3.67
N LEU A 245 -3.28 -2.26 3.46
CA LEU A 245 -2.81 -1.66 2.22
C LEU A 245 -2.03 -2.70 1.43
N LYS A 246 -2.42 -2.94 0.17
CA LYS A 246 -1.69 -3.82 -0.76
C LYS A 246 -1.35 -3.06 -2.04
N GLU A 247 -0.06 -2.87 -2.30
CA GLU A 247 0.37 -1.92 -3.34
C GLU A 247 1.67 -2.35 -4.03
N ASN A 248 1.88 -1.83 -5.24
CA ASN A 248 3.14 -1.91 -5.97
C ASN A 248 4.23 -1.14 -5.22
N ILE A 249 5.45 -1.68 -5.24
CA ILE A 249 6.59 -1.14 -4.51
C ILE A 249 7.71 -0.79 -5.49
N ALA A 250 8.03 0.50 -5.57
CA ALA A 250 9.20 0.97 -6.29
C ALA A 250 10.48 0.51 -5.60
N ARG A 251 11.53 0.25 -6.39
CA ARG A 251 12.82 -0.19 -5.87
C ARG A 251 13.45 0.84 -4.94
N ASN A 252 13.35 2.12 -5.31
CA ASN A 252 13.81 3.27 -4.51
C ASN A 252 12.93 4.48 -4.82
N GLY A 253 12.83 5.44 -3.90
CA GLY A 253 12.09 6.69 -4.08
C GLY A 253 10.66 6.45 -4.56
N PHE A 254 10.34 6.96 -5.75
CA PHE A 254 9.05 6.82 -6.40
C PHE A 254 9.16 6.77 -7.92
N ILE A 255 8.08 6.29 -8.56
CA ILE A 255 7.88 6.32 -10.01
C ILE A 255 6.52 6.98 -10.27
N LEU A 256 6.52 8.09 -11.00
CA LEU A 256 5.33 8.78 -11.49
C LEU A 256 4.87 8.16 -12.82
N ASP A 257 3.64 7.64 -12.86
CA ASP A 257 3.00 7.26 -14.12
C ASP A 257 2.14 8.41 -14.63
N LYS A 258 2.51 8.95 -15.80
CA LYS A 258 1.83 10.09 -16.41
C LYS A 258 0.56 9.70 -17.16
N GLU A 259 0.34 8.41 -17.41
CA GLU A 259 -0.78 7.93 -18.21
C GLU A 259 -2.06 7.81 -17.39
N ASP A 260 -1.96 7.16 -16.23
CA ASP A 260 -3.08 6.96 -15.30
C ASP A 260 -3.05 7.90 -14.09
N ARG A 261 -2.08 8.84 -14.07
CA ARG A 261 -1.88 9.81 -12.97
C ARG A 261 -1.77 9.09 -11.63
N SER A 262 -0.72 8.29 -11.50
CA SER A 262 -0.43 7.55 -10.28
C SER A 262 1.04 7.62 -9.88
N VAL A 263 1.33 7.32 -8.62
CA VAL A 263 2.69 7.26 -8.09
C VAL A 263 2.92 5.93 -7.38
N THR A 264 3.83 5.13 -7.94
CA THR A 264 4.36 3.93 -7.28
C THR A 264 5.46 4.34 -6.32
N ARG A 265 5.30 4.06 -5.02
CA ARG A 265 6.23 4.48 -3.96
C ARG A 265 7.05 3.31 -3.46
N SER A 266 8.26 3.59 -2.95
CA SER A 266 9.10 2.57 -2.34
C SER A 266 8.63 2.18 -0.93
N ASP A 267 9.11 1.05 -0.42
CA ASP A 267 8.76 0.55 0.92
C ASP A 267 9.12 1.55 2.03
N LEU A 268 10.28 2.21 1.92
CA LEU A 268 10.71 3.20 2.89
C LEU A 268 9.85 4.46 2.83
N TYR A 269 9.46 4.87 1.62
CA TYR A 269 8.56 6.01 1.40
C TYR A 269 7.18 5.72 2.02
N PHE A 270 6.57 4.58 1.74
CA PHE A 270 5.30 4.19 2.38
C PHE A 270 5.37 4.21 3.90
N LYS A 271 6.45 3.67 4.50
CA LYS A 271 6.64 3.68 5.95
C LYS A 271 6.71 5.10 6.53
N GLU A 272 7.33 6.03 5.81
CA GLU A 272 7.35 7.43 6.22
C GLU A 272 5.96 8.07 6.13
N LEU A 273 5.19 7.79 5.08
CA LEU A 273 3.80 8.23 4.97
C LEU A 273 2.93 7.65 6.09
N PHE A 274 3.07 6.37 6.43
CA PHE A 274 2.35 5.76 7.56
C PHE A 274 2.66 6.50 8.87
N ASN A 275 3.93 6.82 9.12
CA ASN A 275 4.32 7.60 10.30
C ASN A 275 3.68 8.99 10.31
N LYS A 276 3.63 9.68 9.17
CA LYS A 276 2.96 10.99 9.04
C LYS A 276 1.44 10.89 9.26
N CYS A 277 0.83 9.74 8.98
CA CYS A 277 -0.58 9.46 9.30
C CYS A 277 -0.81 9.10 10.78
N GLY A 278 0.24 8.96 11.59
CA GLY A 278 0.14 8.39 12.93
C GLY A 278 -0.33 6.94 12.91
N LEU A 279 0.03 6.19 11.87
CA LEU A 279 -0.25 4.76 11.73
C LEU A 279 0.99 3.93 12.02
N HIS A 280 0.78 2.76 12.59
CA HIS A 280 1.83 1.83 12.95
C HIS A 280 1.77 0.56 12.12
N LEU A 281 2.93 0.11 11.64
CA LEU A 281 3.03 -1.14 10.92
C LEU A 281 2.89 -2.32 11.88
N TYR A 282 1.77 -3.03 11.82
CA TYR A 282 1.52 -4.23 12.62
C TYR A 282 2.14 -5.48 12.00
N LYS A 283 1.93 -5.67 10.69
CA LYS A 283 2.42 -6.83 9.94
C LYS A 283 2.65 -6.46 8.49
N SER A 284 3.60 -7.09 7.82
CA SER A 284 3.77 -6.95 6.38
C SER A 284 4.07 -8.30 5.73
N LYS A 285 3.75 -8.41 4.44
CA LYS A 285 3.98 -9.63 3.65
C LYS A 285 4.15 -9.29 2.18
N ASN A 286 5.17 -9.86 1.53
CA ASN A 286 5.34 -9.74 0.08
C ASN A 286 4.35 -10.66 -0.65
N GLN A 287 3.81 -10.17 -1.76
CA GLN A 287 3.14 -11.00 -2.76
C GLN A 287 4.11 -12.03 -3.34
N ARG A 288 3.60 -13.19 -3.73
CA ARG A 288 4.39 -14.26 -4.35
C ARG A 288 3.63 -14.83 -5.56
N GLY A 289 4.35 -15.46 -6.48
CA GLY A 289 3.74 -16.10 -7.65
C GLY A 289 3.24 -15.10 -8.70
N PHE A 290 3.80 -13.90 -8.73
CA PHE A 290 3.61 -12.95 -9.83
C PHE A 290 4.74 -13.09 -10.84
N PRO A 291 4.51 -12.76 -12.12
CA PRO A 291 5.56 -12.68 -13.13
C PRO A 291 6.69 -11.72 -12.70
N GLU A 292 7.93 -12.05 -13.05
CA GLU A 292 9.13 -11.31 -12.62
C GLU A 292 9.22 -9.91 -13.20
N GLU A 293 8.56 -9.69 -14.33
CA GLU A 293 8.47 -8.39 -14.95
C GLU A 293 7.77 -7.42 -13.99
N LEU A 294 6.67 -7.81 -13.34
CA LEU A 294 5.86 -6.90 -12.54
C LEU A 294 6.61 -6.28 -11.35
N PHE A 295 6.16 -5.10 -10.94
CA PHE A 295 6.58 -4.54 -9.66
C PHE A 295 6.40 -5.54 -8.52
N SER A 296 7.35 -5.53 -7.59
CA SER A 296 7.14 -6.20 -6.30
C SER A 296 5.90 -5.63 -5.64
N VAL A 297 5.01 -6.50 -5.16
CA VAL A 297 3.79 -6.09 -4.44
C VAL A 297 3.93 -6.44 -2.97
N LYS A 298 3.54 -5.53 -2.07
CA LYS A 298 3.57 -5.77 -0.62
C LYS A 298 2.24 -5.42 0.03
N MET A 299 1.88 -6.23 1.02
CA MET A 299 0.77 -6.02 1.94
C MET A 299 1.29 -5.46 3.26
N TYR A 300 0.58 -4.47 3.79
CA TYR A 300 0.81 -3.84 5.09
C TYR A 300 -0.49 -3.87 5.89
N ALA A 301 -0.44 -4.40 7.11
CA ALA A 301 -1.48 -4.22 8.09
C ALA A 301 -1.11 -3.04 8.99
N LEU A 302 -1.95 -2.01 9.03
CA LEU A 302 -1.68 -0.77 9.74
C LEU A 302 -2.71 -0.54 10.86
N THR A 303 -2.24 -0.04 12.00
CA THR A 303 -3.09 0.27 13.16
C THR A 303 -2.97 1.73 13.58
N PRO A 304 -4.05 2.32 14.11
CA PRO A 304 -3.97 3.61 14.79
C PRO A 304 -3.28 3.47 16.15
N ASP A 305 -3.40 2.30 16.79
CA ASP A 305 -2.77 2.04 18.08
C ASP A 305 -1.28 1.72 17.91
N ALA A 306 -0.46 2.30 18.78
CA ALA A 306 0.94 1.94 18.89
C ALA A 306 1.09 0.45 19.24
N PRO A 307 2.10 -0.25 18.70
CA PRO A 307 2.36 -1.63 19.09
C PRO A 307 2.56 -1.68 20.60
N LYS A 308 1.84 -2.56 21.29
CA LYS A 308 2.08 -2.80 22.72
C LYS A 308 3.54 -3.20 22.87
N GLN A 309 4.36 -2.36 23.51
CA GLN A 309 5.73 -2.73 23.87
C GLN A 309 5.62 -3.93 24.80
N VAL A 310 5.92 -5.12 24.27
CA VAL A 310 6.16 -6.27 25.11
C VAL A 310 7.46 -5.98 25.83
N ASN A 311 7.36 -5.51 27.07
CA ASN A 311 8.47 -5.55 28.01
C ASN A 311 8.86 -7.02 28.12
N ARG A 312 9.80 -7.47 27.27
CA ARG A 312 10.53 -8.70 27.51
C ARG A 312 11.27 -8.44 28.82
N SER A 313 10.70 -8.91 29.93
CA SER A 313 11.46 -9.11 31.14
C SER A 313 12.69 -9.89 30.70
N ARG A 314 13.88 -9.29 30.85
CA ARG A 314 15.12 -10.01 30.68
C ARG A 314 15.05 -11.16 31.69
N SER A 315 14.74 -12.38 31.23
CA SER A 315 15.04 -13.57 31.99
C SER A 315 16.53 -13.47 32.27
N LYS A 316 16.92 -13.34 33.54
CA LYS A 316 18.32 -13.40 33.95
C LYS A 316 18.86 -14.71 33.37
N ALA A 317 19.64 -14.62 32.29
CA ALA A 317 20.38 -15.74 31.77
C ALA A 317 21.39 -16.09 32.86
N THR A 318 21.13 -17.18 33.59
CA THR A 318 22.12 -17.81 34.44
C THR A 318 23.23 -18.30 33.52
N VAL A 319 24.38 -17.63 33.58
CA VAL A 319 25.60 -18.05 32.91
C VAL A 319 26.00 -19.39 33.51
N ASN A 320 25.87 -20.46 32.74
CA ASN A 320 26.39 -21.77 33.12
C ASN A 320 27.92 -21.66 33.28
N ARG A 321 28.43 -21.88 34.49
CA ARG A 321 29.86 -22.05 34.75
C ARG A 321 30.17 -23.55 34.72
N PRO A 322 31.05 -24.04 33.83
CA PRO A 322 31.45 -25.44 33.85
C PRO A 322 32.31 -25.73 35.10
N GLY A 323 31.93 -26.78 35.84
CA GLY A 323 32.69 -27.30 36.98
C GLY A 323 33.85 -28.18 36.53
N ILE A 324 34.99 -28.05 37.18
CA ILE A 324 36.17 -28.92 36.96
C ILE A 324 35.88 -30.28 37.60
N ILE A 325 35.93 -31.34 36.79
CA ILE A 325 35.85 -32.73 37.25
C ILE A 325 37.19 -33.07 37.92
N ARG A 326 37.15 -33.57 39.17
CA ARG A 326 38.29 -34.18 39.86
C ARG A 326 38.31 -35.67 39.59
#